data_AF-A0A6N2W6W3-F1
#
_entry.id   AF-A0A6N2W6W3-F1
#
_cell.length_a   1.000
_cell.length_b   1.000
_cell.length_c   1.000
_cell.angle_alpha   90.00
_cell.angle_beta   90.00
_cell.angle_gamma   90.00
#
_symmetry.space_group_name_H-M   'P 1'
#
loop_
_entity.id
_entity.type
_entity.pdbx_description
1 polymer ?
#
loop_
_entity_poly.entity_id
_entity_poly.type
_entity_poly.pdbx_seq_one_letter_code
_entity_poly.pdbx_strand_id
1 'polypeptide(L)'
;MKPLSHPGKRINDLIEANYQLRRELGATKQHLSSVQHRYDMALKELSIKNYGISSIPPIPMTNQVLEWITEYGVPWEALYCPECRGWFTDLDNSFPYHLESCRCKCDEKENLNG
;
A
#
# COMPACT_ATOMS: atom_id res chain seq x y z
N MET A 1 -12.77 29.50 -42.66
CA MET A 1 -14.16 29.22 -42.23
C MET A 1 -14.17 27.91 -41.45
N LYS A 2 -14.57 27.90 -40.17
CA LYS A 2 -14.75 26.64 -39.42
C LYS A 2 -15.99 25.94 -39.98
N PRO A 3 -15.94 24.64 -40.32
CA PRO A 3 -17.13 23.95 -40.80
C PRO A 3 -18.17 23.94 -39.68
N LEU A 4 -19.35 24.50 -39.97
CA LEU A 4 -20.53 24.40 -39.11
C LEU A 4 -20.86 22.91 -39.00
N SER A 5 -20.53 22.32 -37.85
CA SER A 5 -20.89 20.93 -37.55
C SER A 5 -22.40 20.80 -37.65
N HIS A 6 -22.86 19.99 -38.60
CA HIS A 6 -24.29 19.79 -38.85
C HIS A 6 -24.92 19.20 -37.58
N PRO A 7 -26.02 19.75 -37.05
CA PRO A 7 -26.61 19.31 -35.78
C PRO A 7 -26.85 17.79 -35.71
N GLY A 8 -27.27 17.16 -36.82
CA GLY A 8 -27.44 15.71 -36.91
C GLY A 8 -26.15 14.90 -36.78
N LYS A 9 -25.02 15.40 -37.31
CA LYS A 9 -23.71 14.75 -37.13
C LYS A 9 -23.29 14.78 -35.66
N ARG A 10 -23.42 15.95 -35.01
CA ARG A 10 -23.13 16.09 -33.58
C ARG A 10 -24.02 15.19 -32.71
N ILE A 11 -25.30 15.03 -33.06
CA ILE A 11 -26.22 14.14 -32.35
C ILE A 11 -25.76 12.68 -32.49
N ASN A 12 -25.39 12.24 -33.69
CA ASN A 12 -24.90 10.88 -33.92
C ASN A 12 -23.59 10.60 -33.17
N ASP A 13 -22.64 11.55 -33.22
CA ASP A 13 -21.37 11.45 -32.49
C ASP A 13 -21.62 11.32 -30.96
N LEU A 14 -22.59 12.07 -30.42
CA LEU A 14 -22.97 12.00 -29.01
C LEU A 14 -23.64 10.68 -28.64
N ILE A 15 -24.48 10.13 -29.53
CA ILE A 15 -25.13 8.82 -29.32
C ILE A 15 -24.06 7.72 -29.27
N GLU A 16 -23.12 7.74 -30.21
CA GLU A 16 -22.03 6.77 -30.26
C GLU A 16 -21.12 6.88 -29.02
N ALA A 17 -20.75 8.10 -28.63
CA ALA A 17 -19.98 8.33 -27.41
C ALA A 17 -20.73 7.86 -26.15
N ASN A 18 -22.04 8.11 -26.05
CA ASN A 18 -22.85 7.64 -24.92
C ASN A 18 -22.90 6.11 -24.85
N TYR A 19 -23.00 5.45 -26.02
CA TYR A 19 -22.97 4.01 -26.11
C TYR A 19 -21.61 3.43 -25.65
N GLN A 20 -20.49 4.02 -26.08
CA GLN A 20 -19.16 3.58 -25.62
C GLN A 20 -18.98 3.79 -24.11
N LEU A 21 -19.37 4.94 -23.57
CA LEU A 21 -19.27 5.22 -22.14
C LEU A 21 -20.11 4.23 -21.30
N ARG A 22 -21.30 3.85 -21.77
CA ARG A 22 -22.12 2.83 -21.09
C ARG A 22 -21.47 1.45 -21.09
N ARG A 23 -20.81 1.08 -22.20
CA ARG A 23 -20.07 -0.17 -22.31
C ARG A 23 -18.88 -0.18 -21.33
N GLU A 24 -18.09 0.88 -21.31
CA GLU A 24 -16.97 1.04 -20.38
C GLU A 24 -17.43 1.02 -18.93
N LEU A 25 -18.53 1.69 -18.61
CA LEU A 25 -19.14 1.65 -17.28
C LEU A 25 -19.56 0.23 -16.88
N GLY A 26 -20.08 -0.56 -17.84
CA GLY A 26 -20.41 -1.97 -17.61
C GLY A 26 -19.17 -2.79 -17.28
N ALA A 27 -18.13 -2.68 -18.10
CA ALA A 27 -16.88 -3.41 -17.91
C ALA A 27 -16.17 -3.03 -16.60
N THR A 28 -16.12 -1.75 -16.26
CA THR A 28 -15.51 -1.27 -15.01
C THR A 28 -16.27 -1.74 -13.77
N LYS A 29 -17.61 -1.75 -13.79
CA LYS A 29 -18.42 -2.31 -12.69
C LYS A 29 -18.17 -3.81 -12.49
N GLN A 30 -18.06 -4.58 -13.57
CA GLN A 30 -17.73 -6.00 -13.49
C GLN A 30 -16.32 -6.20 -12.91
N HIS A 31 -15.34 -5.42 -13.36
CA HIS A 31 -13.99 -5.46 -12.82
C HIS A 31 -13.96 -5.12 -11.33
N LEU A 32 -14.66 -4.06 -10.91
CA LEU A 32 -14.76 -3.66 -9.52
C LEU A 32 -15.35 -4.77 -8.66
N SER A 33 -16.45 -5.40 -9.10
CA SER A 33 -17.04 -6.53 -8.40
C SER A 33 -16.08 -7.71 -8.25
N SER A 34 -15.29 -8.01 -9.29
CA SER A 34 -14.27 -9.07 -9.25
C SER A 34 -13.14 -8.76 -8.26
N VAL A 35 -12.62 -7.53 -8.28
CA VAL A 35 -11.56 -7.09 -7.36
C VAL A 35 -12.06 -7.05 -5.92
N GLN A 36 -13.27 -6.54 -5.69
CA GLN A 36 -13.92 -6.54 -4.38
C GLN A 36 -14.00 -7.96 -3.82
N HIS A 37 -14.46 -8.92 -4.62
CA HIS A 37 -14.54 -10.31 -4.19
C HIS A 37 -13.17 -10.89 -3.82
N ARG A 38 -12.12 -10.60 -4.62
CA ARG A 38 -10.75 -11.04 -4.31
C ARG A 38 -10.23 -10.42 -3.01
N TYR A 39 -10.55 -9.15 -2.76
CA TYR A 39 -10.18 -8.45 -1.52
C TYR A 39 -10.86 -9.08 -0.30
N ASP A 40 -12.17 -9.34 -0.39
CA ASP A 40 -12.93 -9.98 0.70
C ASP A 40 -12.38 -11.38 1.02
N MET A 41 -11.96 -12.12 0.00
CA MET A 41 -11.34 -13.44 0.18
C MET A 41 -9.97 -13.36 0.84
N ALA A 42 -9.12 -12.42 0.43
CA ALA A 42 -7.84 -12.18 1.08
C ALA A 42 -8.03 -11.79 2.57
N LEU A 43 -8.98 -10.91 2.87
CA LEU A 43 -9.32 -10.54 4.25
C LEU A 43 -9.79 -11.76 5.08
N LYS A 44 -10.63 -12.61 4.49
CA LYS A 44 -11.10 -13.83 5.16
C LYS A 44 -9.95 -14.80 5.45
N GLU A 45 -9.05 -15.01 4.49
CA GLU A 45 -7.87 -15.85 4.68
C GLU A 45 -6.97 -15.35 5.81
N LEU A 46 -6.75 -14.03 5.89
CA LEU A 46 -6.00 -13.41 6.98
C LEU A 46 -6.67 -13.63 8.34
N SER A 47 -7.99 -13.45 8.41
CA SER A 47 -8.77 -13.68 9.63
C SER A 47 -8.73 -15.15 10.09
N ILE A 48 -8.84 -16.11 9.16
CA ILE A 48 -8.80 -17.55 9.49
C ILE A 48 -7.44 -17.96 10.04
N LYS A 49 -6.35 -17.40 9.52
CA LYS A 49 -4.99 -17.73 9.97
C LYS A 49 -4.63 -17.12 11.34
N ASN A 50 -5.58 -16.46 12.01
CA ASN A 50 -5.42 -15.83 13.32
C ASN A 50 -4.22 -14.88 13.41
N TYR A 51 -3.82 -14.35 12.25
CA TYR A 51 -2.93 -13.22 12.15
C TYR A 51 -3.75 -12.02 12.64
N GLY A 52 -3.57 -11.65 13.92
CA GLY A 52 -4.13 -10.41 14.43
C GLY A 52 -3.78 -9.27 13.48
N ILE A 53 -4.55 -8.19 13.46
CA ILE A 53 -4.34 -7.02 12.58
C ILE A 53 -2.88 -6.47 12.65
N SER A 54 -2.13 -6.86 13.68
CA SER A 54 -0.71 -6.63 13.88
C SER A 54 0.25 -7.54 13.08
N SER A 55 -0.17 -8.62 12.43
CA SER A 55 0.78 -9.57 11.78
C SER A 55 1.24 -9.14 10.39
N ILE A 56 0.65 -8.08 9.84
CA ILE A 56 1.05 -7.53 8.55
C ILE A 56 1.79 -6.22 8.82
N PRO A 57 3.07 -6.12 8.43
CA PRO A 57 3.82 -4.89 8.59
C PRO A 57 3.23 -3.77 7.71
N PRO A 58 3.27 -2.51 8.17
CA PRO A 58 2.68 -1.37 7.46
C PRO A 58 3.39 -1.01 6.16
N ILE A 59 4.63 -1.49 5.99
CA ILE A 59 5.44 -1.37 4.78
C ILE A 59 6.08 -2.74 4.48
N PRO A 60 6.49 -3.03 3.23
CA PRO A 60 7.19 -4.27 2.91
C PRO A 60 8.46 -4.44 3.74
N MET A 61 8.66 -5.62 4.32
CA MET A 61 9.92 -5.96 5.01
C MET A 61 11.06 -6.10 4.01
N THR A 62 12.24 -5.63 4.39
CA THR A 62 13.49 -5.89 3.67
C THR A 62 14.06 -7.25 4.07
N ASN A 63 15.01 -7.79 3.29
CA ASN A 63 15.70 -9.03 3.66
C ASN A 63 16.40 -8.90 5.02
N GLN A 64 17.01 -7.74 5.30
CA GLN A 64 17.65 -7.45 6.58
C GLN A 64 16.66 -7.55 7.76
N VAL A 65 15.45 -6.99 7.62
CA VAL A 65 14.41 -7.09 8.66
C VAL A 65 13.98 -8.55 8.88
N LEU A 66 13.86 -9.34 7.80
CA LEU A 66 13.53 -10.76 7.91
C LEU A 66 14.63 -11.57 8.62
N GLU A 67 15.90 -11.25 8.34
CA GLU A 67 17.06 -11.83 9.02
C GLU A 67 17.01 -11.53 10.52
N TRP A 68 16.78 -10.27 10.91
CA TRP A 68 16.67 -9.88 12.33
C TRP A 68 15.48 -10.52 13.06
N ILE A 69 14.32 -10.64 12.42
CA ILE A 69 13.17 -11.36 12.99
C ILE A 69 13.56 -12.81 13.31
N THR A 70 14.33 -13.44 12.42
CA THR A 70 14.77 -14.82 12.58
C THR A 70 15.86 -14.95 13.64
N GLU A 71 16.83 -14.04 13.64
CA GLU A 71 17.97 -14.04 14.57
C GLU A 71 17.53 -13.80 16.02
N TYR A 72 16.71 -12.77 16.24
CA TYR A 72 16.33 -12.33 17.59
C TYR A 72 14.97 -12.88 18.05
N GLY A 73 14.20 -13.52 17.16
CA GLY A 73 12.91 -14.12 17.50
C GLY A 73 11.84 -13.09 17.90
N VAL A 74 11.94 -11.87 17.38
CA VAL A 74 11.07 -10.73 17.71
C VAL A 74 10.02 -10.50 16.62
N PRO A 75 8.85 -9.92 16.95
CA PRO A 75 7.88 -9.52 15.94
C PRO A 75 8.36 -8.27 15.18
N TRP A 76 7.81 -8.00 13.98
CA TRP A 76 8.27 -6.88 13.14
C TRP A 76 8.08 -5.52 13.81
N GLU A 77 7.13 -5.41 14.73
CA GLU A 77 6.82 -4.21 15.52
C GLU A 77 8.05 -3.72 16.29
N ALA A 78 8.92 -4.63 16.74
CA ALA A 78 10.16 -4.29 17.45
C ALA A 78 11.22 -3.67 16.53
N LEU A 79 11.07 -3.83 15.21
CA LEU A 79 12.02 -3.36 14.19
C LEU A 79 11.51 -2.11 13.44
N TYR A 80 10.31 -1.64 13.78
CA TYR A 80 9.64 -0.53 13.12
C TYR A 80 9.64 0.74 13.97
N CYS A 81 10.16 1.84 13.43
CA CYS A 81 10.06 3.14 14.06
C CYS A 81 8.70 3.80 13.72
N PRO A 82 7.83 4.07 14.71
CA PRO A 82 6.53 4.69 14.47
C PRO A 82 6.64 6.17 14.05
N GLU A 83 7.74 6.84 14.39
CA GLU A 83 7.93 8.27 14.11
C GLU A 83 8.30 8.54 12.65
N CYS A 84 9.37 7.90 12.15
CA CYS A 84 9.74 8.02 10.74
C CYS A 84 8.95 7.07 9.83
N ARG A 85 8.07 6.24 10.40
CA ARG A 85 7.26 5.23 9.71
C ARG A 85 8.11 4.31 8.83
N GLY A 86 9.24 3.87 9.35
CA GLY A 86 10.24 3.11 8.61
C GLY A 86 10.93 2.05 9.47
N TRP A 87 11.65 1.14 8.81
CA TRP A 87 12.49 0.16 9.48
C TRP A 87 13.74 0.82 10.07
N PHE A 88 14.25 0.26 11.17
CA PHE A 88 15.61 0.58 11.62
C PHE A 88 16.62 0.20 10.54
N THR A 89 17.66 1.00 10.40
CA THR A 89 18.78 0.77 9.48
C THR A 89 19.92 0.02 10.15
N ASP A 90 20.13 0.28 11.44
CA ASP A 90 21.09 -0.44 12.29
C ASP A 90 20.44 -0.77 13.65
N LEU A 91 20.77 -1.94 14.20
CA LEU A 91 20.44 -2.32 15.56
C LEU A 91 21.67 -2.13 16.44
N ASP A 92 21.47 -1.67 17.67
CA ASP A 92 22.55 -1.58 18.64
C ASP A 92 22.90 -2.95 19.25
N ASN A 93 24.05 -3.04 19.91
CA ASN A 93 24.53 -4.27 20.54
C ASN A 93 23.67 -4.72 21.75
N SER A 94 22.74 -3.88 22.19
CA SER A 94 21.85 -4.11 23.33
C SER A 94 20.46 -4.59 22.89
N PHE A 95 20.17 -4.58 21.59
CA PHE A 95 19.00 -5.22 21.01
C PHE A 95 18.99 -6.73 21.33
N PRO A 96 17.85 -7.35 21.69
CA PRO A 96 16.48 -6.80 21.71
C PRO A 96 16.05 -6.21 23.07
N TYR A 97 16.96 -6.04 24.03
CA TYR A 97 16.62 -5.58 25.38
C TYR A 97 16.45 -4.06 25.47
N HIS A 98 17.20 -3.32 24.65
CA HIS A 98 17.13 -1.87 24.54
C HIS A 98 17.03 -1.45 23.07
N LEU A 99 16.38 -0.31 22.81
CA LEU A 99 16.18 0.26 21.47
C LEU A 99 16.76 1.68 21.33
N GLU A 100 17.39 2.19 22.39
CA GLU A 100 17.78 3.60 22.54
C GLU A 100 18.87 4.03 21.55
N SER A 101 19.66 3.09 21.03
CA SER A 101 20.74 3.38 20.06
C SER A 101 20.52 2.73 18.70
N CYS A 102 19.34 2.15 18.45
CA CYS A 102 18.96 1.67 17.12
C CYS A 102 18.76 2.86 16.19
N ARG A 103 19.34 2.79 14.98
CA ARG A 103 19.29 3.91 14.03
C ARG A 103 18.14 3.83 13.07
N CYS A 104 17.52 4.96 12.79
CA CYS A 104 16.51 5.11 11.74
C CYS A 104 16.59 6.49 11.09
N LYS A 105 15.63 6.80 10.20
CA LYS A 105 15.60 8.09 9.50
C LYS A 105 15.28 9.29 10.40
N CYS A 106 14.90 9.08 11.67
CA CYS A 106 14.77 10.18 12.62
C CYS A 106 16.14 10.82 12.91
N ASP A 107 17.19 10.01 13.03
CA ASP A 107 18.53 10.47 13.40
C ASP A 107 19.16 11.35 12.31
N GLU A 108 18.80 11.13 11.05
CA GLU A 108 19.23 11.97 9.93
C GLU A 108 18.63 13.39 10.01
N LYS A 109 17.45 13.54 10.61
CA LYS A 109 16.76 14.84 10.73
C LYS A 109 17.24 15.67 11.91
N GLU A 110 17.70 15.04 12.99
CA GLU A 110 18.30 15.76 14.12
C GLU A 110 19.64 16.42 13.73
N ASN A 111 20.43 15.74 12.89
CA ASN A 111 21.73 16.24 12.42
C ASN A 111 21.65 17.41 11.41
N LEU A 112 20.46 17.76 10.91
CA LEU A 112 20.25 18.90 9.99
C LEU A 112 19.78 20.17 10.71
N ASN A 113 19.36 20.05 11.97
CA ASN A 113 18.86 21.17 12.79
C ASN A 113 19.80 21.51 13.97
N GLY A 114 20.99 20.91 14.01
CA GLY A 114 22.04 21.17 15.01
C GLY A 114 23.17 22.04 14.48
#